data_AF-A0AAV3XBJ1-F1
#
_entry.id   AF-A0AAV3XBJ1-F1
#
_cell.length_a   1.000
_cell.length_b   1.000
_cell.length_c   1.000
_cell.angle_alpha   90.00
_cell.angle_beta   90.00
_cell.angle_gamma   90.00
#
_symmetry.space_group_name_H-M   'P 1'
#
loop_
_entity.id
_entity.type
_entity.pdbx_description
1 polymer ?
#
loop_
_entity_poly.entity_id
_entity_poly.type
_entity_poly.pdbx_seq_one_letter_code
_entity_poly.pdbx_strand_id
1 'polypeptide(L)'
;MAKKLDQILVIDIEATCWEGNPPHGEKNEIIEIGICTLDIPTGERLEKRSILVKPERSKVSKFCTKLTTLTQEQVDEGISLAEACSILKEEYGSQDRVWASYGDYDRQQFERQCQYRPNIYPFGTRHINVKTLLAIIYLLPREVGMAKALELLGTPLEGTHHRGVDDAWNIAGILSELILKRR
;
A
#
# COMPACT_ATOMS: atom_id res chain seq x y z
N MET A 1 5.75 13.82 -19.92
CA MET A 1 6.41 14.78 -18.99
C MET A 1 7.72 14.17 -18.50
N ALA A 2 8.66 15.00 -18.02
CA ALA A 2 9.85 14.49 -17.35
C ALA A 2 9.45 13.77 -16.06
N LYS A 3 10.05 12.61 -15.80
CA LYS A 3 9.76 11.79 -14.62
C LYS A 3 10.21 12.53 -13.35
N LYS A 4 9.42 12.45 -12.29
CA LYS A 4 9.76 13.00 -10.98
C LYS A 4 10.44 11.91 -10.14
N LEU A 5 11.70 12.15 -9.75
CA LEU A 5 12.57 11.21 -9.01
C LEU A 5 12.98 11.73 -7.62
N ASP A 6 12.42 12.87 -7.22
CA ASP A 6 12.57 13.50 -5.91
C ASP A 6 11.90 12.70 -4.79
N GLN A 7 10.82 11.97 -5.09
CA GLN A 7 10.04 11.22 -4.10
C GLN A 7 9.56 9.87 -4.66
N ILE A 8 9.41 8.89 -3.76
CA ILE A 8 8.70 7.62 -4.01
C ILE A 8 7.41 7.62 -3.21
N LEU A 9 6.31 7.24 -3.86
CA LEU A 9 5.02 7.02 -3.19
C LEU A 9 4.94 5.60 -2.66
N VAL A 10 4.94 5.43 -1.35
CA VAL A 10 4.80 4.12 -0.72
C VAL A 10 3.34 3.92 -0.36
N ILE A 11 2.76 2.85 -0.89
CA ILE A 11 1.34 2.52 -0.80
C ILE A 11 1.21 1.14 -0.17
N ASP A 12 0.24 1.03 0.71
CA ASP A 12 -0.22 -0.25 1.27
C ASP A 12 -1.74 -0.19 1.37
N ILE A 13 -2.42 -1.23 0.89
CA ILE A 13 -3.89 -1.29 0.90
C ILE A 13 -4.39 -2.33 1.88
N GLU A 14 -5.53 -2.02 2.49
CA GLU A 14 -6.37 -3.06 3.07
C GLU A 14 -7.53 -3.36 2.14
N ALA A 15 -7.95 -4.62 2.11
CA ALA A 15 -9.06 -5.08 1.29
C ALA A 15 -10.03 -5.93 2.11
N THR A 16 -11.31 -5.94 1.71
CA THR A 16 -12.29 -6.90 2.27
C THR A 16 -11.74 -8.32 2.19
N CYS A 17 -11.82 -9.07 3.28
CA CYS A 17 -11.26 -10.42 3.38
C CYS A 17 -12.06 -11.31 4.34
N TRP A 18 -11.81 -12.61 4.26
CA TRP A 18 -12.48 -13.66 5.03
C TRP A 18 -11.47 -14.73 5.45
N GLU A 19 -11.78 -15.51 6.47
CA GLU A 19 -10.92 -16.61 6.94
C GLU A 19 -10.76 -17.72 5.88
N GLY A 20 -11.73 -17.84 4.96
CA GLY A 20 -11.71 -18.76 3.84
C GLY A 20 -12.20 -18.10 2.56
N ASN A 21 -12.99 -18.84 1.77
CA ASN A 21 -13.52 -18.32 0.51
C ASN A 21 -14.47 -17.13 0.74
N PRO A 22 -14.48 -16.14 -0.18
CA PRO A 22 -15.47 -15.07 -0.13
C PRO A 22 -16.90 -15.62 -0.22
N PRO A 23 -17.87 -14.98 0.44
CA PRO A 23 -19.29 -15.24 0.21
C PRO A 23 -19.65 -15.10 -1.27
N HIS A 24 -20.73 -15.77 -1.68
CA HIS A 24 -21.15 -15.78 -3.07
C HIS A 24 -21.43 -14.36 -3.60
N GLY A 25 -20.69 -13.96 -4.64
CA GLY A 25 -20.81 -12.64 -5.28
C GLY A 25 -19.89 -11.56 -4.69
N GLU A 26 -19.29 -11.81 -3.52
CA GLU A 26 -18.30 -10.92 -2.91
C GLU A 26 -16.90 -11.20 -3.46
N LYS A 27 -16.02 -10.20 -3.36
CA LYS A 27 -14.63 -10.26 -3.82
C LYS A 27 -13.79 -9.31 -2.97
N ASN A 28 -12.47 -9.48 -2.93
CA ASN A 28 -11.66 -8.47 -2.23
C ASN A 28 -11.81 -7.11 -2.92
N GLU A 29 -12.13 -6.09 -2.16
CA GLU A 29 -12.24 -4.70 -2.59
C GLU A 29 -11.39 -3.86 -1.65
N ILE A 30 -10.58 -2.95 -2.20
CA ILE A 30 -9.83 -1.95 -1.44
C ILE A 30 -10.80 -1.20 -0.53
N ILE A 31 -10.46 -1.15 0.76
CA ILE A 31 -11.21 -0.44 1.80
C ILE A 31 -10.38 0.61 2.54
N GLU A 32 -9.05 0.54 2.43
CA GLU A 32 -8.13 1.59 2.89
C GLU A 32 -6.96 1.68 1.91
N ILE A 33 -6.49 2.89 1.65
CA ILE A 33 -5.24 3.16 0.96
C ILE A 33 -4.37 3.96 1.93
N GLY A 34 -3.35 3.31 2.46
CA GLY A 34 -2.28 3.96 3.19
C GLY A 34 -1.28 4.59 2.25
N ILE A 35 -0.84 5.80 2.59
CA ILE A 35 0.08 6.58 1.78
C ILE A 35 1.20 7.11 2.69
N CYS A 36 2.43 6.84 2.28
CA CYS A 36 3.62 7.51 2.79
C CYS A 36 4.48 8.01 1.63
N THR A 37 4.80 9.31 1.62
CA THR A 37 5.75 9.87 0.65
C THR A 37 7.16 9.78 1.24
N LEU A 38 8.08 9.11 0.53
CA LEU A 38 9.48 9.02 0.89
C LEU A 38 10.30 10.05 0.08
N ASP A 39 10.97 10.97 0.77
CA ASP A 39 11.91 11.91 0.17
C ASP A 39 13.24 11.23 -0.17
N ILE A 40 13.68 11.30 -1.41
CA ILE A 40 14.89 10.61 -1.88
C ILE A 40 16.19 11.36 -1.57
N PRO A 41 16.23 12.71 -1.59
CA PRO A 41 17.38 13.46 -1.09
C PRO A 41 17.69 13.19 0.39
N THR A 42 16.70 13.26 1.29
CA THR A 42 16.94 13.17 2.74
C THR A 42 16.73 11.76 3.30
N GLY A 43 15.90 10.93 2.66
CA GLY A 43 15.45 9.66 3.23
C GLY A 43 14.32 9.77 4.22
N GLU A 44 13.78 10.97 4.42
CA GLU A 44 12.73 11.21 5.38
C GLU A 44 11.37 10.76 4.83
N ARG A 45 10.55 10.22 5.74
CA ARG A 45 9.14 9.96 5.50
C ARG A 45 8.39 11.27 5.75
N LEU A 46 7.71 11.78 4.74
CA LEU A 46 7.14 13.14 4.78
C LEU A 46 5.68 13.18 5.24
N GLU A 47 4.88 12.20 4.84
CA GLU A 47 3.45 12.20 5.11
C GLU A 47 2.98 10.81 5.53
N LYS A 48 1.94 10.79 6.37
CA LYS A 48 1.24 9.59 6.79
C LYS A 48 -0.26 9.82 6.65
N ARG A 49 -0.85 9.36 5.54
CA ARG A 49 -2.27 9.56 5.21
C ARG A 49 -2.99 8.23 4.99
N SER A 50 -4.23 8.17 5.48
CA SER A 50 -5.18 7.09 5.20
C SER A 50 -6.32 7.64 4.34
N ILE A 51 -6.71 6.90 3.30
CA ILE A 51 -7.94 7.14 2.53
C ILE A 51 -8.83 5.91 2.67
N LEU A 52 -9.98 6.05 3.33
CA LEU A 52 -10.98 4.98 3.39
C LEU A 52 -11.79 4.93 2.10
N VAL A 53 -11.99 3.71 1.60
CA VAL A 53 -12.68 3.43 0.35
C VAL A 53 -13.93 2.60 0.65
N LYS A 54 -15.07 3.05 0.16
CA LYS A 54 -16.32 2.30 0.30
C LYS A 54 -16.37 1.15 -0.72
N PRO A 55 -16.48 -0.12 -0.28
CA PRO A 55 -16.62 -1.25 -1.20
C PRO A 55 -17.98 -1.22 -1.91
N GLU A 56 -18.04 -1.62 -3.19
CA GLU A 56 -19.28 -1.58 -3.98
C GLU A 56 -20.11 -2.87 -3.84
N ARG A 57 -19.46 -4.02 -3.63
CA ARG A 57 -20.10 -5.35 -3.71
C ARG A 57 -19.97 -6.19 -2.46
N SER A 58 -19.00 -5.89 -1.61
CA SER A 58 -18.57 -6.75 -0.52
C SER A 58 -18.69 -6.02 0.81
N LYS A 59 -18.80 -6.80 1.88
CA LYS A 59 -18.86 -6.27 3.24
C LYS A 59 -17.59 -6.62 4.01
N VAL A 60 -17.26 -5.77 4.97
CA VAL A 60 -16.18 -6.02 5.93
C VAL A 60 -16.65 -7.15 6.84
N SER A 61 -15.96 -8.29 6.76
CA SER A 61 -16.23 -9.43 7.62
C SER A 61 -15.64 -9.20 9.02
N LYS A 62 -16.10 -9.98 10.03
CA LYS A 62 -15.48 -9.97 11.36
C LYS A 62 -14.00 -10.33 11.34
N PHE A 63 -13.61 -11.22 10.42
CA PHE A 63 -12.20 -11.57 10.22
C PHE A 63 -11.42 -10.36 9.71
N CYS A 64 -11.95 -9.67 8.71
CA CYS A 64 -11.36 -8.46 8.16
C CYS A 64 -11.21 -7.38 9.23
N THR A 65 -12.26 -7.08 10.00
CA THR A 65 -12.17 -6.13 11.12
C THR A 65 -11.15 -6.57 12.17
N LYS A 66 -11.03 -7.85 12.51
CA LYS A 66 -10.02 -8.30 13.47
C LYS A 66 -8.60 -8.11 12.93
N LEU A 67 -8.42 -8.33 11.63
CA LEU A 67 -7.13 -8.20 10.97
C LEU A 67 -6.74 -6.72 10.82
N THR A 68 -7.62 -5.91 10.24
CA THR A 68 -7.32 -4.54 9.82
C THR A 68 -7.83 -3.47 10.78
N THR A 69 -8.57 -3.85 11.81
CA THR A 69 -9.30 -2.97 12.75
C THR A 69 -10.34 -2.05 12.10
N LEU A 70 -10.56 -2.12 10.78
CA LEU A 70 -11.59 -1.36 10.08
C LEU A 70 -12.97 -1.97 10.31
N THR A 71 -13.94 -1.15 10.68
CA THR A 71 -15.34 -1.59 10.80
C THR A 71 -16.13 -1.29 9.52
N GLN A 72 -17.28 -1.95 9.36
CA GLN A 72 -18.17 -1.67 8.23
C GLN A 72 -18.63 -0.21 8.22
N GLU A 73 -18.93 0.35 9.39
CA GLU A 73 -19.38 1.73 9.56
C GLU A 73 -18.31 2.73 9.10
N GLN A 74 -17.05 2.48 9.43
CA GLN A 74 -15.94 3.33 9.00
C GLN A 74 -15.76 3.32 7.47
N VAL A 75 -15.81 2.14 6.84
CA VAL A 75 -15.64 2.05 5.38
C VAL A 75 -16.87 2.57 4.62
N ASP A 76 -18.05 2.52 5.23
CA ASP A 76 -19.29 3.06 4.64
C ASP A 76 -19.28 4.59 4.51
N GLU A 77 -18.47 5.26 5.34
CA GLU A 77 -18.16 6.70 5.29
C GLU A 77 -17.02 7.03 4.30
N GLY A 78 -16.36 6.01 3.76
CA GLY A 78 -15.27 6.17 2.78
C GLY A 78 -15.76 6.73 1.44
N ILE A 79 -14.80 7.24 0.66
CA ILE A 79 -15.05 7.73 -0.71
C ILE A 79 -15.06 6.57 -1.71
N SER A 80 -15.47 6.83 -2.95
CA SER A 80 -15.36 5.81 -3.99
C SER A 80 -13.90 5.53 -4.36
N LEU A 81 -13.62 4.33 -4.88
CA LEU A 81 -12.29 4.00 -5.39
C LEU A 81 -11.85 4.97 -6.50
N ALA A 82 -12.79 5.44 -7.33
CA ALA A 82 -12.49 6.38 -8.40
C ALA A 82 -12.00 7.73 -7.86
N GLU A 83 -12.64 8.26 -6.82
CA GLU A 83 -12.23 9.49 -6.15
C GLU A 83 -10.87 9.32 -5.47
N ALA A 84 -10.66 8.21 -4.76
CA ALA A 84 -9.39 7.89 -4.13
C ALA A 84 -8.24 7.80 -5.16
N CYS A 85 -8.49 7.20 -6.31
CA CYS A 85 -7.53 7.18 -7.41
C CYS A 85 -7.29 8.57 -8.03
N SER A 86 -8.28 9.45 -8.06
CA SER A 86 -8.08 10.85 -8.50
C SER A 86 -7.16 11.59 -7.55
N ILE A 87 -7.35 11.43 -6.24
CA ILE A 87 -6.46 11.99 -5.20
C ILE A 87 -5.00 11.55 -5.43
N LEU A 88 -4.78 10.25 -5.63
CA LEU A 88 -3.43 9.73 -5.93
C LEU A 88 -2.80 10.38 -7.17
N LYS A 89 -3.59 10.61 -8.23
CA LYS A 89 -3.08 11.23 -9.46
C LYS A 89 -2.79 12.72 -9.26
N GLU A 90 -3.74 13.45 -8.70
CA GLU A 90 -3.75 14.91 -8.67
C GLU A 90 -2.86 15.47 -7.56
N GLU A 91 -2.97 14.92 -6.35
CA GLU A 91 -2.22 15.40 -5.19
C GLU A 91 -0.81 14.80 -5.14
N TYR A 92 -0.65 13.53 -5.53
CA TYR A 92 0.61 12.80 -5.40
C TYR A 92 1.39 12.66 -6.71
N GLY A 93 0.77 12.95 -7.86
CA GLY A 93 1.43 12.76 -9.16
C GLY A 93 1.81 11.30 -9.42
N SER A 94 0.97 10.36 -8.98
CA SER A 94 1.27 8.91 -8.97
C SER A 94 1.53 8.31 -10.36
N GLN A 95 1.17 9.00 -11.44
CA GLN A 95 1.48 8.60 -12.82
C GLN A 95 2.92 8.97 -13.24
N ASP A 96 3.46 10.04 -12.66
CA ASP A 96 4.77 10.58 -13.02
C ASP A 96 5.88 10.17 -12.05
N ARG A 97 5.53 9.70 -10.84
CA ARG A 97 6.46 9.21 -9.81
C ARG A 97 6.67 7.69 -9.89
N VAL A 98 7.73 7.24 -9.23
CA VAL A 98 7.90 5.83 -8.84
C VAL A 98 7.01 5.59 -7.61
N TRP A 99 6.38 4.43 -7.54
CA TRP A 99 5.65 4.01 -6.35
C TRP A 99 6.13 2.65 -5.88
N ALA A 100 5.83 2.30 -4.63
CA ALA A 100 6.31 1.08 -4.00
C ALA A 100 5.25 0.49 -3.08
N SER A 101 5.31 -0.82 -2.88
CA SER A 101 4.50 -1.53 -1.88
C SER A 101 5.24 -2.79 -1.38
N TYR A 102 4.70 -3.47 -0.36
CA TYR A 102 5.35 -4.64 0.25
C TYR A 102 4.91 -5.97 -0.37
N GLY A 103 5.24 -6.12 -1.65
CA GLY A 103 4.82 -7.25 -2.47
C GLY A 103 4.02 -6.79 -3.68
N ASP A 104 3.55 -7.73 -4.49
CA ASP A 104 2.77 -7.42 -5.69
C ASP A 104 1.26 -7.34 -5.45
N TYR A 105 0.78 -7.67 -4.24
CA TYR A 105 -0.65 -7.74 -3.95
C TYR A 105 -1.35 -6.41 -4.22
N ASP A 106 -0.80 -5.29 -3.74
CA ASP A 106 -1.40 -3.97 -3.89
C ASP A 106 -1.56 -3.60 -5.36
N ARG A 107 -0.49 -3.79 -6.14
CA ARG A 107 -0.48 -3.54 -7.58
C ARG A 107 -1.51 -4.37 -8.31
N GLN A 108 -1.51 -5.68 -8.06
CA GLN A 108 -2.46 -6.61 -8.68
C GLN A 108 -3.90 -6.29 -8.29
N GLN A 109 -4.11 -5.87 -7.04
CA GLN A 109 -5.44 -5.53 -6.54
C GLN A 109 -5.99 -4.26 -7.19
N PHE A 110 -5.18 -3.19 -7.31
CA PHE A 110 -5.55 -2.01 -8.09
C PHE A 110 -5.82 -2.36 -9.56
N GLU A 111 -4.94 -3.14 -10.21
CA GLU A 111 -5.11 -3.60 -11.59
C GLU A 111 -6.45 -4.34 -11.76
N ARG A 112 -6.76 -5.27 -10.85
CA ARG A 112 -7.97 -6.09 -10.87
C ARG A 112 -9.23 -5.25 -10.65
N GLN A 113 -9.25 -4.36 -9.66
CA GLN A 113 -10.42 -3.51 -9.40
C GLN A 113 -10.62 -2.44 -10.48
N CYS A 114 -9.55 -1.99 -11.13
CA CYS A 114 -9.60 -1.01 -12.22
C CYS A 114 -9.77 -1.66 -13.61
N GLN A 115 -9.73 -2.98 -13.74
CA GLN A 115 -9.69 -3.70 -15.03
C GLN A 115 -10.79 -3.25 -16.02
N TYR A 116 -12.00 -3.00 -15.52
CA TYR A 116 -13.16 -2.57 -16.35
C TYR A 116 -13.29 -1.06 -16.49
N ARG A 117 -12.46 -0.29 -15.78
CA ARG A 117 -12.38 1.17 -15.82
C ARG A 117 -10.91 1.61 -15.84
N PRO A 118 -10.10 1.19 -16.83
CA PRO A 118 -8.63 1.35 -16.79
C PRO A 118 -8.18 2.81 -16.66
N ASN A 119 -9.00 3.76 -17.12
CA ASN A 119 -8.77 5.19 -16.96
C ASN A 119 -8.66 5.63 -15.50
N ILE A 120 -9.22 4.89 -14.54
CA ILE A 120 -9.14 5.24 -13.10
C ILE A 120 -7.83 4.78 -12.47
N TYR A 121 -7.11 3.80 -13.04
CA TYR A 121 -5.88 3.28 -12.46
C TYR A 121 -4.88 4.42 -12.16
N PRO A 122 -4.40 4.57 -10.90
CA PRO A 122 -3.71 5.79 -10.48
C PRO A 122 -2.22 5.79 -10.80
N PHE A 123 -1.59 4.63 -10.99
CA PHE A 123 -0.14 4.56 -11.04
C PHE A 123 0.44 4.54 -12.45
N GLY A 124 1.70 4.96 -12.55
CA GLY A 124 2.54 4.63 -13.69
C GLY A 124 3.07 3.19 -13.62
N THR A 125 3.78 2.76 -14.67
CA THR A 125 4.35 1.39 -14.78
C THR A 125 5.57 1.14 -13.87
N ARG A 126 5.98 2.12 -13.07
CA ARG A 126 7.22 2.10 -12.28
C ARG A 126 6.91 1.77 -10.83
N HIS A 127 6.88 0.48 -10.54
CA HIS A 127 6.64 -0.06 -9.21
C HIS A 127 7.91 -0.68 -8.64
N ILE A 128 8.15 -0.49 -7.34
CA ILE A 128 9.16 -1.20 -6.56
C ILE A 128 8.46 -2.15 -5.60
N ASN A 129 8.73 -3.44 -5.75
CA ASN A 129 8.39 -4.43 -4.74
C ASN A 129 9.47 -4.43 -3.65
N VAL A 130 9.18 -3.78 -2.51
CA VAL A 130 10.14 -3.60 -1.39
C VAL A 130 10.50 -4.93 -0.76
N LYS A 131 9.56 -5.88 -0.73
CA LYS A 131 9.74 -7.23 -0.19
C LYS A 131 10.78 -8.01 -0.99
N THR A 132 10.70 -7.97 -2.32
CA THR A 132 11.69 -8.57 -3.21
C THR A 132 13.05 -7.87 -3.09
N LEU A 133 13.06 -6.53 -3.07
CA LEU A 133 14.29 -5.74 -2.95
C LEU A 133 15.06 -6.07 -1.67
N LEU A 134 14.37 -6.18 -0.54
CA LEU A 134 14.97 -6.57 0.74
C LEU A 134 15.59 -7.97 0.66
N ALA A 135 14.87 -8.94 0.10
CA ALA A 135 15.36 -10.31 -0.02
C ALA A 135 16.65 -10.40 -0.85
N ILE A 136 16.74 -9.62 -1.93
CA ILE A 136 17.95 -9.52 -2.77
C ILE A 136 19.11 -8.89 -1.97
N ILE A 137 18.88 -7.75 -1.32
CA ILE A 137 19.94 -7.00 -0.61
C ILE A 137 20.49 -7.79 0.58
N TYR A 138 19.63 -8.56 1.27
CA TYR A 138 19.99 -9.36 2.43
C TYR A 138 20.34 -10.83 2.08
N LEU A 139 20.39 -11.17 0.79
CA LEU A 139 20.69 -12.52 0.29
C LEU A 139 19.82 -13.61 0.95
N LEU A 140 18.54 -13.31 1.16
CA LEU A 140 17.62 -14.23 1.79
C LEU A 140 17.23 -15.35 0.81
N PRO A 141 17.06 -16.60 1.27
CA PRO A 141 16.67 -17.71 0.40
C PRO A 141 15.24 -17.59 -0.15
N ARG A 142 14.42 -16.71 0.45
CA ARG A 142 13.07 -16.38 0.04
C ARG A 142 12.67 -15.02 0.61
N GLU A 143 11.62 -14.45 0.04
CA GLU A 143 10.98 -13.26 0.60
C GLU A 143 10.41 -13.50 2.01
N VAL A 144 10.35 -12.44 2.82
CA VAL A 144 9.82 -12.46 4.20
C VAL A 144 8.70 -11.45 4.37
N GLY A 145 7.86 -11.60 5.41
CA GLY A 145 6.82 -10.63 5.74
C GLY A 145 7.39 -9.35 6.38
N MET A 146 6.61 -8.27 6.38
CA MET A 146 7.07 -6.95 6.83
C MET A 146 7.59 -6.96 8.27
N ALA A 147 6.88 -7.62 9.20
CA ALA A 147 7.33 -7.75 10.59
C ALA A 147 8.72 -8.39 10.70
N LYS A 148 9.02 -9.41 9.89
CA LYS A 148 10.35 -10.04 9.87
C LYS A 148 11.40 -9.14 9.22
N ALA A 149 11.03 -8.37 8.20
CA ALA A 149 11.93 -7.37 7.64
C ALA A 149 12.31 -6.29 8.66
N LEU A 150 11.34 -5.77 9.41
CA LEU A 150 11.59 -4.83 10.51
C LEU A 150 12.54 -5.41 11.57
N GLU A 151 12.34 -6.67 11.96
CA GLU A 151 13.23 -7.39 12.87
C GLU A 151 14.67 -7.50 12.30
N LEU A 152 14.82 -7.86 11.02
CA LEU A 152 16.13 -7.93 10.34
C LEU A 152 16.84 -6.58 10.29
N LEU A 153 16.08 -5.48 10.22
CA LEU A 153 16.59 -4.11 10.25
C LEU A 153 16.79 -3.57 11.67
N GLY A 154 16.45 -4.34 12.71
CA GLY A 154 16.49 -3.87 14.10
C GLY A 154 15.59 -2.66 14.36
N THR A 155 14.53 -2.50 13.57
CA THR A 155 13.59 -1.36 13.66
C THR A 155 12.26 -1.85 14.21
N PRO A 156 11.67 -1.22 15.25
CA PRO A 156 10.35 -1.60 15.74
C PRO A 156 9.26 -1.20 14.74
N LEU A 157 8.14 -1.93 14.76
CA LEU A 157 6.94 -1.52 14.03
C LEU A 157 6.35 -0.26 14.66
N GLU A 158 6.09 0.75 13.84
CA GLU A 158 5.44 2.00 14.24
C GLU A 158 3.94 1.98 13.90
N GLY A 159 3.07 1.99 14.91
CA GLY A 159 1.62 1.99 14.72
C GLY A 159 1.00 0.60 14.86
N THR A 160 -0.07 0.34 14.12
CA THR A 160 -0.87 -0.89 14.15
C THR A 160 -0.62 -1.69 12.89
N HIS A 161 -0.14 -2.93 13.04
CA HIS A 161 0.04 -3.82 11.89
C HIS A 161 -1.31 -4.10 11.20
N HIS A 162 -1.34 -4.17 9.87
CA HIS A 162 -2.55 -4.27 9.05
C HIS A 162 -3.47 -3.03 9.12
N ARG A 163 -2.88 -1.87 9.42
CA ARG A 163 -3.45 -0.58 9.01
C ARG A 163 -2.65 -0.11 7.83
N GLY A 164 -3.29 0.10 6.69
CA GLY A 164 -2.58 0.47 5.47
C GLY A 164 -1.70 1.70 5.68
N VAL A 165 -2.18 2.70 6.44
CA VAL A 165 -1.42 3.92 6.74
C VAL A 165 -0.18 3.69 7.61
N ASP A 166 -0.24 2.77 8.57
CA ASP A 166 0.89 2.43 9.42
C ASP A 166 1.86 1.50 8.68
N ASP A 167 1.34 0.52 7.94
CA ASP A 167 2.15 -0.38 7.14
C ASP A 167 2.89 0.40 6.03
N ALA A 168 2.23 1.31 5.29
CA ALA A 168 2.89 2.20 4.31
C ALA A 168 4.03 3.02 4.94
N TRP A 169 3.85 3.52 6.16
CA TRP A 169 4.88 4.26 6.91
C TRP A 169 6.09 3.40 7.28
N ASN A 170 5.86 2.15 7.71
CA ASN A 170 6.92 1.19 8.00
C ASN A 170 7.64 0.74 6.72
N ILE A 171 6.90 0.48 5.65
CA ILE A 171 7.46 0.10 4.34
C ILE A 171 8.34 1.21 3.79
N ALA A 172 7.95 2.48 3.97
CA ALA A 172 8.79 3.61 3.58
C ALA A 172 10.08 3.69 4.39
N GLY A 173 10.02 3.38 5.69
CA GLY A 173 11.22 3.25 6.54
C GLY A 173 12.15 2.15 6.05
N ILE A 174 11.61 0.96 5.77
CA ILE A 174 12.36 -0.16 5.17
C ILE A 174 13.00 0.29 3.85
N LEU A 175 12.23 0.89 2.96
CA LEU A 175 12.72 1.30 1.64
C LEU A 175 13.83 2.37 1.74
N SER A 176 13.68 3.33 2.65
CA SER A 176 14.70 4.34 2.94
C SER A 176 16.01 3.70 3.37
N GLU A 177 15.96 2.76 4.32
CA GLU A 177 17.10 1.99 4.81
C GLU A 177 17.81 1.23 3.67
N LEU A 178 17.04 0.58 2.79
CA LEU A 178 17.59 -0.19 1.67
C LEU A 178 18.28 0.68 0.61
N ILE A 179 17.72 1.85 0.30
CA ILE A 179 18.22 2.73 -0.77
C ILE A 179 19.36 3.63 -0.27
N LEU A 180 19.30 4.10 0.96
CA LEU A 180 20.17 5.21 1.42
C LEU A 180 21.31 4.77 2.33
N LYS A 181 21.17 3.72 3.15
CA LYS A 181 22.33 3.20 3.92
C LYS A 181 23.35 2.44 3.07
N ARG A 182 23.11 2.33 1.76
CA ARG A 182 24.04 1.77 0.77
C ARG A 182 24.71 2.85 -0.10
N ARG A 183 24.43 4.14 0.14
CA ARG A 183 25.21 5.25 -0.42
C ARG A 183 26.46 5.47 0.42
#